data_AF-A0A7K2N042-F1
#
_entry.id   AF-A0A7K2N042-F1
#
_cell.length_a   1.000
_cell.length_b   1.000
_cell.length_c   1.000
_cell.angle_alpha   90.00
_cell.angle_beta   90.00
_cell.angle_gamma   90.00
#
_symmetry.space_group_name_H-M   'P 1'
#
loop_
_entity.id
_entity.type
_entity.pdbx_description
1 polymer ?
#
loop_
_entity_poly.entity_id
_entity_poly.type
_entity_poly.pdbx_seq_one_letter_code
_entity_poly.pdbx_strand_id
1 'polypeptide(L)'
;AVAASIGAVAVLVGPAEPASAVPDTIPLTLKNESGSTEPVYVYVIGTELASGQQGYADESGTFHAWPAGGAPPVPAPDASFTGPANGGSKTVRLPKFSGRVYFSYGEKLDFRLAEGGLVQPAVQNADDPNHDTLFNWTEYTLNDSGLWINSTQVDMFSAPYSV
;
A
#
# COMPACT_ATOMS: atom_id res chain seq x y z
N ALA A 1 -50.43 -33.53 38.47
CA ALA A 1 -49.76 -32.26 38.10
C ALA A 1 -48.26 -32.54 38.02
N VAL A 2 -47.64 -32.34 36.86
CA VAL A 2 -46.20 -32.55 36.67
C VAL A 2 -45.51 -31.20 36.81
N ALA A 3 -44.62 -31.05 37.79
CA ALA A 3 -43.88 -29.82 38.03
C ALA A 3 -42.61 -29.82 37.17
N ALA A 4 -42.51 -28.88 36.22
CA ALA A 4 -41.31 -28.63 35.45
C ALA A 4 -40.39 -27.67 36.23
N SER A 5 -39.15 -28.09 36.47
CA SER A 5 -38.11 -27.25 37.07
C SER A 5 -37.24 -26.66 35.94
N ILE A 6 -37.25 -25.33 35.82
CA ILE A 6 -36.39 -24.59 34.90
C ILE A 6 -35.08 -24.30 35.64
N GLY A 7 -34.00 -24.98 35.25
CA GLY A 7 -32.64 -24.67 35.72
C GLY A 7 -32.09 -23.47 34.96
N ALA A 8 -31.75 -22.40 35.68
CA ALA A 8 -31.04 -21.26 35.09
C ALA A 8 -29.56 -21.61 34.90
N VAL A 9 -29.08 -21.55 33.66
CA VAL A 9 -27.65 -21.67 33.34
C VAL A 9 -27.04 -20.27 33.44
N ALA A 10 -26.14 -20.08 34.40
CA ALA A 10 -25.33 -18.87 34.48
C ALA A 10 -24.15 -18.99 33.51
N VAL A 11 -24.09 -18.11 32.51
CA VAL A 11 -22.93 -17.98 31.62
C VAL A 11 -21.90 -17.09 32.31
N LEU A 12 -20.78 -17.69 32.73
CA LEU A 12 -19.62 -16.96 33.23
C LEU A 12 -18.89 -16.32 32.04
N VAL A 13 -19.02 -15.01 31.90
CA VAL A 13 -18.22 -14.22 30.95
C VAL A 13 -16.87 -13.94 31.60
N GLY A 14 -15.81 -14.57 31.08
CA GLY A 14 -14.43 -14.28 31.47
C GLY A 14 -13.97 -12.90 30.99
N PRO A 15 -12.90 -12.33 31.56
CA PRO A 15 -12.35 -11.06 31.09
C PRO A 15 -11.94 -11.19 29.61
N ALA A 16 -12.25 -10.16 28.82
CA ALA A 16 -11.80 -10.07 27.44
C ALA A 16 -10.26 -10.04 27.41
N GLU A 17 -9.66 -10.85 26.55
CA GLU A 17 -8.21 -10.77 26.33
C GLU A 17 -7.83 -9.37 25.83
N PRO A 18 -6.71 -8.79 26.31
CA PRO A 18 -6.25 -7.50 25.82
C PRO A 18 -5.98 -7.58 24.33
N ALA A 19 -6.50 -6.62 23.56
CA ALA A 19 -6.21 -6.51 22.15
C ALA A 19 -4.70 -6.37 21.93
N SER A 20 -4.13 -7.22 21.08
CA SER A 20 -2.73 -7.09 20.67
C SER A 20 -2.54 -5.78 19.92
N ALA A 21 -1.48 -5.04 20.27
CA ALA A 21 -1.11 -3.83 19.53
C ALA A 21 -0.83 -4.18 18.06
N VAL A 22 -1.21 -3.27 17.16
CA VAL A 22 -0.85 -3.38 15.74
C VAL A 22 0.68 -3.26 15.63
N PRO A 23 1.37 -4.25 15.04
CA PRO A 23 2.83 -4.21 14.92
C PRO A 23 3.29 -3.06 14.02
N ASP A 24 4.56 -2.68 14.12
CA ASP A 24 5.13 -1.59 13.32
C ASP A 24 5.13 -1.87 11.83
N THR A 25 5.18 -3.16 11.45
CA THR A 25 4.95 -3.62 10.08
C THR A 25 4.04 -4.84 10.03
N ILE A 26 3.31 -5.01 8.93
CA ILE A 26 2.56 -6.23 8.60
C ILE A 26 3.06 -6.86 7.29
N PRO A 27 2.90 -8.19 7.12
CA PRO A 27 3.12 -8.83 5.83
C PRO A 27 2.12 -8.38 4.76
N LEU A 28 2.64 -7.97 3.59
CA LEU A 28 1.86 -7.91 2.35
C LEU A 28 2.43 -8.95 1.36
N THR A 29 1.60 -9.89 0.95
CA THR A 29 1.96 -10.86 -0.10
C THR A 29 1.51 -10.32 -1.45
N LEU A 30 2.47 -10.00 -2.29
CA LEU A 30 2.26 -9.66 -3.70
C LEU A 30 2.22 -10.95 -4.50
N LYS A 31 1.16 -11.18 -5.29
CA LYS A 31 1.02 -12.35 -6.14
C LYS A 31 0.79 -11.88 -7.58
N ASN A 32 1.59 -12.38 -8.53
CA ASN A 32 1.46 -12.01 -9.92
C ASN A 32 0.79 -13.14 -10.71
N GLU A 33 -0.49 -12.95 -11.01
CA GLU A 33 -1.31 -13.84 -11.85
C GLU A 33 -1.72 -13.15 -13.16
N SER A 34 -0.96 -12.14 -13.59
CA SER A 34 -1.33 -11.29 -14.73
C SER A 34 -1.23 -11.99 -16.08
N GLY A 35 -0.47 -13.08 -16.18
CA GLY A 35 -0.13 -13.70 -17.47
C GLY A 35 0.92 -12.92 -18.28
N SER A 36 1.34 -11.74 -17.83
CA SER A 36 2.35 -10.92 -18.51
C SER A 36 3.76 -11.50 -18.33
N THR A 37 4.59 -11.39 -19.35
CA THR A 37 6.04 -11.73 -19.27
C THR A 37 6.90 -10.55 -18.86
N GLU A 38 6.33 -9.35 -18.77
CA GLU A 38 7.04 -8.13 -18.42
C GLU A 38 7.50 -8.13 -16.96
N PRO A 39 8.66 -7.51 -16.65
CA PRO A 39 9.04 -7.26 -15.26
C PRO A 39 8.00 -6.38 -14.56
N VAL A 40 7.75 -6.65 -13.28
CA VAL A 40 6.90 -5.83 -12.43
C VAL A 40 7.78 -4.99 -11.51
N TYR A 41 7.52 -3.69 -11.45
CA TYR A 41 8.14 -2.78 -10.49
C TYR A 41 7.11 -2.34 -9.47
N VAL A 42 7.47 -2.35 -8.19
CA VAL A 42 6.57 -2.03 -7.08
C VAL A 42 7.14 -0.88 -6.27
N TYR A 43 6.25 -0.02 -5.78
CA TYR A 43 6.61 1.16 -4.98
C TYR A 43 5.65 1.24 -3.80
N VAL A 44 6.14 1.55 -2.60
CA VAL A 44 5.32 1.86 -1.43
C VAL A 44 5.60 3.31 -1.05
N ILE A 45 4.70 4.22 -1.43
CA ILE A 45 4.94 5.68 -1.36
C ILE A 45 3.84 6.37 -0.59
N GLY A 46 4.18 7.33 0.26
CA GLY A 46 3.21 8.01 1.12
C GLY A 46 3.86 8.74 2.28
N THR A 47 3.14 8.77 3.39
CA THR A 47 3.52 9.49 4.61
C THR A 47 3.74 8.51 5.76
N GLU A 48 4.90 8.60 6.40
CA GLU A 48 5.19 7.88 7.65
C GLU A 48 4.43 8.55 8.80
N LEU A 49 3.59 7.77 9.49
CA LEU A 49 2.66 8.35 10.47
C LEU A 49 3.33 8.83 11.76
N ALA A 50 4.49 8.26 12.11
CA ALA A 50 5.24 8.65 13.30
C ALA A 50 5.88 10.04 13.17
N SER A 51 6.45 10.34 11.99
CA SER A 51 7.16 11.60 11.72
C SER A 51 6.33 12.63 10.94
N GLY A 52 5.29 12.18 10.24
CA GLY A 52 4.53 13.00 9.28
C GLY A 52 5.30 13.30 7.99
N GLN A 53 6.48 12.69 7.77
CA GLN A 53 7.30 12.93 6.58
C GLN A 53 6.79 12.12 5.38
N GLN A 54 6.83 12.72 4.20
CA GLN A 54 6.62 12.00 2.95
C GLN A 54 7.90 11.27 2.52
N GLY A 55 7.72 10.11 1.92
CA GLY A 55 8.82 9.26 1.46
C GLY A 55 8.31 7.97 0.84
N TYR A 56 9.17 6.96 0.89
CA TYR A 56 8.84 5.61 0.47
C TYR A 56 9.30 4.59 1.51
N ALA A 57 8.68 3.42 1.51
CA ALA A 57 9.15 2.26 2.24
C ALA A 57 9.80 1.27 1.27
N ASP A 58 10.96 0.73 1.65
CA ASP A 58 11.59 -0.37 0.89
C ASP A 58 10.90 -1.72 1.16
N GLU A 59 11.39 -2.78 0.52
CA GLU A 59 10.84 -4.14 0.66
C GLU A 59 10.77 -4.64 2.12
N SER A 60 11.72 -4.19 2.96
CA SER A 60 11.81 -4.54 4.38
C SER A 60 10.88 -3.71 5.26
N GLY A 61 10.19 -2.72 4.69
CA GLY A 61 9.31 -1.79 5.40
C GLY A 61 10.08 -0.64 6.06
N THR A 62 11.37 -0.49 5.75
CA THR A 62 12.18 0.64 6.25
C THR A 62 11.79 1.89 5.50
N PHE A 63 11.47 2.95 6.25
CA PHE A 63 11.12 4.25 5.68
C PHE A 63 12.35 5.04 5.23
N HIS A 64 12.21 5.69 4.07
CA HIS A 64 13.19 6.59 3.47
C HIS A 64 12.47 7.90 3.12
N ALA A 65 12.81 8.98 3.82
CA ALA A 65 12.24 10.29 3.56
C ALA A 65 12.68 10.81 2.17
N TRP A 66 11.77 11.51 1.48
CA TRP A 66 12.14 12.16 0.22
C TRP A 66 13.18 13.27 0.45
N PRO A 67 14.12 13.49 -0.50
CA PRO A 67 14.91 14.71 -0.51
C PRO A 67 14.01 15.93 -0.78
N ALA A 68 14.56 17.13 -0.59
CA ALA A 68 13.85 18.36 -0.93
C ALA A 68 13.48 18.37 -2.42
N GLY A 69 12.23 18.71 -2.72
CA GLY A 69 11.76 18.95 -4.08
C GLY A 69 12.11 20.36 -4.58
N GLY A 70 11.48 20.77 -5.69
CA GLY A 70 11.72 22.10 -6.26
C GLY A 70 10.55 22.67 -7.07
N ALA A 71 10.76 23.88 -7.58
CA ALA A 71 9.87 24.56 -8.53
C ALA A 71 10.72 25.02 -9.74
N PRO A 72 10.67 24.30 -10.89
CA PRO A 72 9.79 23.17 -11.20
C PRO A 72 10.14 21.88 -10.43
N PRO A 73 9.20 20.90 -10.33
CA PRO A 73 9.44 19.62 -9.69
C PRO A 73 10.65 18.89 -10.24
N VAL A 74 11.47 18.32 -9.34
CA VAL A 74 12.69 17.59 -9.66
C VAL A 74 12.45 16.07 -9.63
N PRO A 75 13.24 15.26 -10.36
CA PRO A 75 13.11 13.80 -10.29
C PRO A 75 13.26 13.26 -8.86
N ALA A 76 12.38 12.35 -8.45
CA ALA A 76 12.53 11.59 -7.23
C ALA A 76 13.63 10.52 -7.39
N PRO A 77 14.31 10.11 -6.31
CA PRO A 77 15.18 8.93 -6.38
C PRO A 77 14.35 7.67 -6.66
N ASP A 78 14.98 6.65 -7.26
CA ASP A 78 14.32 5.38 -7.55
C ASP A 78 13.92 4.65 -6.27
N ALA A 79 12.61 4.61 -6.02
CA ALA A 79 11.98 3.93 -4.89
C ALA A 79 11.40 2.55 -5.25
N SER A 80 11.69 2.05 -6.46
CA SER A 80 11.18 0.75 -6.89
C SER A 80 11.92 -0.40 -6.22
N PHE A 81 11.20 -1.51 -6.04
CA PHE A 81 11.80 -2.84 -5.92
C PHE A 81 11.16 -3.78 -6.93
N THR A 82 11.89 -4.84 -7.29
CA THR A 82 11.40 -5.85 -8.22
C THR A 82 10.23 -6.63 -7.61
N GLY A 83 9.09 -6.63 -8.28
CA GLY A 83 7.92 -7.43 -7.95
C GLY A 83 8.07 -8.91 -8.35
N PRO A 84 7.09 -9.76 -8.00
CA PRO A 84 7.12 -11.17 -8.40
C PRO A 84 6.95 -11.33 -9.91
N ALA A 85 7.70 -12.27 -10.50
CA ALA A 85 7.47 -12.73 -11.87
C ALA A 85 6.10 -13.42 -11.99
N ASN A 86 5.58 -13.56 -13.21
CA ASN A 86 4.30 -14.23 -13.45
C ASN A 86 4.27 -15.65 -12.89
N GLY A 87 3.17 -15.99 -12.21
CA GLY A 87 3.01 -17.23 -11.44
C GLY A 87 3.70 -17.23 -10.07
N GLY A 88 4.47 -16.19 -9.75
CA GLY A 88 5.21 -16.05 -8.50
C GLY A 88 4.49 -15.24 -7.43
N SER A 89 5.03 -15.30 -6.22
CA SER A 89 4.66 -14.42 -5.11
C SER A 89 5.90 -13.86 -4.41
N LYS A 90 5.72 -12.71 -3.77
CA LYS A 90 6.77 -12.03 -3.01
C LYS A 90 6.14 -11.37 -1.79
N THR A 91 6.74 -11.54 -0.63
CA THR A 91 6.21 -11.02 0.62
C THR A 91 7.06 -9.86 1.10
N VAL A 92 6.44 -8.69 1.24
CA VAL A 92 7.08 -7.44 1.67
C VAL A 92 6.56 -7.02 3.06
N ARG A 93 7.12 -5.97 3.66
CA ARG A 93 6.61 -5.37 4.90
C ARG A 93 5.94 -4.03 4.61
N LEU A 94 4.69 -3.87 5.06
CA LEU A 94 4.02 -2.57 5.08
C LEU A 94 4.17 -1.94 6.47
N PRO A 95 4.82 -0.77 6.59
CA PRO A 95 4.92 -0.06 7.87
C PRO A 95 3.63 0.70 8.20
N LYS A 96 3.55 1.22 9.44
CA LYS A 96 2.54 2.22 9.84
C LYS A 96 2.69 3.48 9.01
N PHE A 97 1.80 3.62 8.03
CA PHE A 97 2.01 4.45 6.86
C PHE A 97 0.66 4.74 6.21
N SER A 98 0.52 5.88 5.54
CA SER A 98 -0.65 6.19 4.72
C SER A 98 -0.21 6.60 3.33
N GLY A 99 -0.68 5.90 2.30
CA GLY A 99 -0.17 6.08 0.96
C GLY A 99 -0.69 5.07 -0.05
N ARG A 100 0.15 4.78 -1.05
CA ARG A 100 -0.18 3.94 -2.19
C ARG A 100 0.89 2.88 -2.41
N VAL A 101 0.43 1.68 -2.75
CA VAL A 101 1.29 0.64 -3.33
C VAL A 101 1.08 0.66 -4.84
N TYR A 102 2.03 1.21 -5.57
CA TYR A 102 2.03 1.22 -7.03
C TYR A 102 2.63 -0.06 -7.58
N PHE A 103 2.15 -0.48 -8.74
CA PHE A 103 2.81 -1.49 -9.56
C PHE A 103 2.74 -1.11 -11.04
N SER A 104 3.84 -1.30 -11.75
CA SER A 104 3.94 -1.08 -13.20
C SER A 104 4.54 -2.29 -13.92
N TYR A 105 4.20 -2.46 -15.18
CA TYR A 105 4.70 -3.53 -16.05
C TYR A 105 5.67 -2.98 -17.10
N GLY A 106 6.80 -3.65 -17.28
CA GLY A 106 7.78 -3.36 -18.34
C GLY A 106 8.68 -2.17 -18.01
N GLU A 107 8.09 -1.06 -17.59
CA GLU A 107 8.76 0.21 -17.32
C GLU A 107 8.57 0.68 -15.87
N LYS A 108 9.55 1.44 -15.37
CA LYS A 108 9.46 2.12 -14.07
C LYS A 108 8.67 3.42 -14.21
N LEU A 109 8.01 3.83 -13.13
CA LEU A 109 7.30 5.11 -13.06
C LEU A 109 8.30 6.26 -12.81
N ASP A 110 8.09 7.40 -13.48
CA ASP A 110 8.77 8.67 -13.21
C ASP A 110 7.95 9.44 -12.17
N PHE A 111 8.48 9.48 -10.96
CA PHE A 111 7.96 10.33 -9.88
C PHE A 111 8.79 11.60 -9.75
N ARG A 112 8.12 12.70 -9.42
CA ARG A 112 8.77 14.01 -9.18
C ARG A 112 8.39 14.59 -7.83
N LEU A 113 9.27 15.47 -7.33
CA LEU A 113 9.15 16.14 -6.05
C LEU A 113 9.04 17.65 -6.27
N ALA A 114 7.89 18.21 -5.91
CA ALA A 114 7.68 19.64 -5.79
C ALA A 114 8.12 20.13 -4.39
N GLU A 115 8.12 21.45 -4.15
CA GLU A 115 8.38 22.00 -2.81
C GLU A 115 7.47 21.40 -1.71
N GLY A 116 6.25 20.98 -2.07
CA GLY A 116 5.27 20.34 -1.17
C GLY A 116 5.37 18.82 -1.05
N GLY A 117 6.35 18.17 -1.68
CA GLY A 117 6.53 16.72 -1.68
C GLY A 117 6.18 16.06 -3.01
N LEU A 118 5.69 14.82 -2.96
CA LEU A 118 5.46 14.00 -4.14
C LEU A 118 4.38 14.60 -5.06
N VAL A 119 4.70 14.67 -6.35
CA VAL A 119 3.72 14.93 -7.41
C VAL A 119 3.09 13.60 -7.81
N GLN A 120 1.76 13.52 -7.72
CA GLN A 120 1.00 12.35 -8.16
C GLN A 120 0.97 12.27 -9.70
N PRO A 121 1.03 11.07 -10.30
CA PRO A 121 0.82 10.91 -11.74
C PRO A 121 -0.52 11.50 -12.19
N ALA A 122 -0.53 12.19 -13.32
CA ALA A 122 -1.66 12.90 -13.88
C ALA A 122 -1.84 12.52 -15.36
N VAL A 123 -2.03 11.22 -15.61
CA VAL A 123 -2.05 10.61 -16.96
C VAL A 123 -3.16 11.11 -17.88
N GLN A 124 -4.14 11.86 -17.38
CA GLN A 124 -5.06 12.62 -18.23
C GLN A 124 -4.34 13.68 -19.09
N ASN A 125 -3.14 14.09 -18.68
CA ASN A 125 -2.26 14.94 -19.47
C ASN A 125 -1.41 14.07 -20.40
N ALA A 126 -1.43 14.36 -21.70
CA ALA A 126 -0.64 13.60 -22.69
C ALA A 126 0.88 13.73 -22.50
N ASP A 127 1.32 14.79 -21.82
CA ASP A 127 2.75 15.04 -21.52
C ASP A 127 3.17 14.46 -20.15
N ASP A 128 2.29 13.77 -19.42
CA ASP A 128 2.71 13.08 -18.19
C ASP A 128 3.74 11.99 -18.54
N PRO A 129 4.87 11.91 -17.82
CA PRO A 129 5.92 10.94 -18.16
C PRO A 129 5.47 9.48 -17.99
N ASN A 130 4.35 9.23 -17.29
CA ASN A 130 3.77 7.91 -17.09
C ASN A 130 2.55 7.65 -18.00
N HIS A 131 2.24 8.52 -18.96
CA HIS A 131 1.04 8.42 -19.80
C HIS A 131 0.92 7.08 -20.53
N ASP A 132 2.04 6.58 -21.06
CA ASP A 132 2.09 5.33 -21.85
C ASP A 132 2.47 4.09 -21.00
N THR A 133 2.77 4.27 -19.71
CA THR A 133 3.17 3.15 -18.84
C THR A 133 1.94 2.38 -18.35
N LEU A 134 1.97 1.05 -18.44
CA LEU A 134 0.93 0.20 -17.85
C LEU A 134 1.15 0.08 -16.33
N PHE A 135 0.35 0.80 -15.54
CA PHE A 135 0.41 0.73 -14.07
C PHE A 135 -0.95 0.85 -13.40
N ASN A 136 -0.98 0.55 -12.10
CA ASN A 136 -2.09 0.90 -11.20
C ASN A 136 -1.57 1.05 -9.76
N TRP A 137 -2.47 1.34 -8.82
CA TRP A 137 -2.15 1.39 -7.39
C TRP A 137 -3.32 0.93 -6.53
N THR A 138 -3.01 0.45 -5.32
CA THR A 138 -3.96 0.35 -4.19
C THR A 138 -3.61 1.43 -3.17
N GLU A 139 -4.62 2.00 -2.51
CA GLU A 139 -4.42 2.95 -1.42
C GLU A 139 -4.56 2.21 -0.09
N TYR A 140 -3.71 2.55 0.87
CA TYR A 140 -3.79 1.96 2.20
C TYR A 140 -3.44 2.94 3.31
N THR A 141 -3.92 2.62 4.51
CA THR A 141 -3.47 3.22 5.76
C THR A 141 -3.32 2.12 6.80
N LEU A 142 -2.12 1.96 7.33
CA LEU A 142 -1.85 1.14 8.51
C LEU A 142 -1.52 2.07 9.69
N ASN A 143 -2.25 1.95 10.78
CA ASN A 143 -1.98 2.68 12.02
C ASN A 143 -2.39 1.84 13.24
N ASP A 144 -2.36 2.42 14.45
CA ASP A 144 -2.72 1.72 15.69
C ASP A 144 -4.20 1.28 15.75
N SER A 145 -5.05 1.82 14.88
CA SER A 145 -6.46 1.42 14.75
C SER A 145 -6.68 0.30 13.71
N GLY A 146 -5.64 -0.12 12.99
CA GLY A 146 -5.69 -1.23 12.03
C GLY A 146 -5.29 -0.85 10.60
N LEU A 147 -5.72 -1.68 9.65
CA LEU A 147 -5.48 -1.53 8.22
C LEU A 147 -6.78 -1.17 7.48
N TRP A 148 -6.68 -0.17 6.63
CA TRP A 148 -7.62 0.07 5.53
C TRP A 148 -6.85 -0.06 4.22
N ILE A 149 -7.37 -0.84 3.28
CA ILE A 149 -6.81 -1.01 1.94
C ILE A 149 -7.97 -1.09 0.94
N ASN A 150 -7.87 -0.42 -0.20
CA ASN A 150 -8.95 -0.38 -1.18
C ASN A 150 -8.48 -0.72 -2.61
N SER A 151 -9.45 -1.15 -3.41
CA SER A 151 -9.37 -1.03 -4.85
C SER A 151 -10.07 0.27 -5.25
N THR A 152 -9.45 1.06 -6.13
CA THR A 152 -9.95 2.36 -6.57
C THR A 152 -10.00 2.47 -8.09
N GLN A 153 -11.03 3.16 -8.55
CA GLN A 153 -11.21 3.57 -9.95
C GLN A 153 -11.62 5.05 -10.03
N VAL A 154 -11.32 5.83 -8.98
CA VAL A 154 -11.70 7.25 -8.90
C VAL A 154 -11.03 8.05 -10.01
N ASP A 155 -9.75 7.75 -10.28
CA ASP A 155 -8.95 8.48 -11.28
C ASP A 155 -8.94 7.76 -12.65
N MET A 156 -8.81 6.43 -12.66
CA MET A 156 -8.70 5.64 -13.89
C MET A 156 -9.13 4.18 -13.71
N PHE A 157 -9.37 3.49 -14.83
CA PHE A 157 -9.47 2.02 -14.90
C PHE A 157 -8.33 1.49 -15.78
N SER A 158 -7.45 0.64 -15.22
CA SER A 158 -6.20 0.18 -15.84
C SER A 158 -5.92 -1.29 -15.48
N ALA A 159 -4.65 -1.69 -15.30
CA ALA A 159 -4.25 -3.03 -14.91
C ALA A 159 -5.07 -3.53 -13.69
N PRO A 160 -5.79 -4.65 -13.80
CA PRO A 160 -6.68 -5.11 -12.74
C PRO A 160 -5.89 -5.68 -11.55
N TYR A 161 -6.45 -5.55 -10.35
CA TYR A 161 -5.88 -6.10 -9.12
C TYR A 161 -6.96 -6.39 -8.08
N SER A 162 -6.60 -7.17 -7.05
CA SER A 162 -7.43 -7.46 -5.88
C SER A 162 -6.64 -7.21 -4.61
N VAL A 163 -7.32 -6.72 -3.58
CA VAL A 163 -6.81 -6.54 -2.20
C VAL A 163 -7.74 -7.17 -1.19
#